data_AF-A0A965PVT5-F1
#
_entry.id   AF-A0A965PVT5-F1
#
_cell.length_a   1.000
_cell.length_b   1.000
_cell.length_c   1.000
_cell.angle_alpha   90.00
_cell.angle_beta   90.00
_cell.angle_gamma   90.00
#
_symmetry.space_group_name_H-M   'P 1'
#
loop_
_entity.id
_entity.type
_entity.pdbx_description
1 polymer ?
#
loop_
_entity_poly.entity_id
_entity_poly.type
_entity_poly.pdbx_seq_one_letter_code
_entity_poly.pdbx_strand_id
1 'polypeptide(L)'
;MTHIYIGGLRFEIVRENIHEYGLMRFDDRQIVISSNVTDPGVCMTTLRHEMIHAALEIAGISHMRRYDEEPIVRAIENLFFPAWDAISNQTINLKSP
;
A
#
# COMPACT_ATOMS: atom_id res chain seq x y z
N MET A 1 -2.90 -8.28 13.69
CA MET A 1 -2.03 -7.83 12.59
C MET A 1 -2.75 -8.07 11.29
N THR A 2 -3.03 -6.99 10.56
CA THR A 2 -3.64 -7.07 9.23
C THR A 2 -2.52 -7.13 8.21
N HIS A 3 -2.61 -8.03 7.25
CA HIS A 3 -1.62 -8.16 6.18
C HIS A 3 -2.32 -8.23 4.83
N ILE A 4 -1.60 -7.85 3.79
CA ILE A 4 -2.06 -7.91 2.41
C ILE A 4 -1.00 -8.57 1.53
N TYR A 5 -1.45 -9.15 0.43
CA TYR A 5 -0.57 -9.65 -0.62
C TYR A 5 -0.66 -8.72 -1.82
N ILE A 6 0.48 -8.19 -2.26
CA ILE A 6 0.60 -7.38 -3.49
C ILE A 6 1.64 -8.08 -4.35
N GLY A 7 1.29 -8.45 -5.59
CA GLY A 7 2.21 -9.16 -6.49
C GLY A 7 2.83 -10.43 -5.89
N GLY A 8 2.10 -11.14 -5.02
CA GLY A 8 2.57 -12.33 -4.31
C GLY A 8 3.45 -12.08 -3.08
N LEU A 9 3.86 -10.84 -2.82
CA LEU A 9 4.60 -10.46 -1.62
C LEU A 9 3.65 -10.07 -0.48
N ARG A 10 3.93 -10.57 0.71
CA ARG A 10 3.16 -10.26 1.92
C ARG A 10 3.68 -8.96 2.56
N PHE A 11 2.80 -8.00 2.77
CA PHE A 11 3.06 -6.76 3.51
C PHE A 11 2.25 -6.72 4.80
N GLU A 12 2.87 -6.32 5.90
CA GLU A 12 2.20 -6.04 7.16
C GLU A 12 1.68 -4.59 7.18
N ILE A 13 0.46 -4.37 7.64
CA ILE A 13 -0.09 -3.03 7.86
C ILE A 13 0.07 -2.68 9.34
N VAL A 14 0.83 -1.61 9.61
CA VAL A 14 1.17 -1.17 10.97
C VAL A 14 0.75 0.27 11.23
N ARG A 15 0.54 0.60 12.51
CA ARG A 15 0.27 1.96 12.99
C ARG A 15 1.47 2.47 13.76
N GLU A 16 2.05 3.59 13.34
CA GLU A 16 3.21 4.19 14.02
C GLU A 16 3.07 5.72 14.09
N ASN A 17 3.79 6.36 15.02
CA ASN A 17 3.86 7.80 15.06
C ASN A 17 4.93 8.32 14.08
N ILE A 18 4.48 8.58 12.85
CA ILE A 18 5.29 9.16 11.76
C ILE A 18 4.75 10.53 11.36
N HIS A 19 5.60 11.33 10.72
CA HIS A 19 5.27 12.71 10.33
C HIS A 19 4.30 12.75 9.13
N GLU A 20 4.50 11.85 8.17
CA GLU A 20 3.66 11.66 6.99
C GLU A 20 2.34 10.95 7.37
N TYR A 21 1.36 10.93 6.47
CA TYR A 21 0.13 10.16 6.71
C TYR A 21 0.34 8.66 6.54
N GLY A 22 1.19 8.26 5.59
CA GLY A 22 1.56 6.89 5.31
C GLY A 22 2.99 6.79 4.80
N LEU A 23 3.54 5.58 4.88
CA LEU A 23 4.86 5.26 4.36
C LEU A 23 4.94 3.78 3.95
N MET A 24 5.25 3.52 2.69
CA MET A 24 5.60 2.21 2.18
C MET A 24 7.09 1.92 2.45
N ARG A 25 7.38 1.00 3.38
CA ARG A 25 8.73 0.50 3.68
C ARG A 25 8.92 -0.84 2.96
N PHE A 26 9.43 -0.77 1.74
CA PHE A 26 9.51 -1.95 0.88
C PHE A 26 10.35 -3.06 1.49
N ASP A 27 11.58 -2.74 1.91
CA ASP A 27 12.55 -3.70 2.42
C ASP A 27 12.04 -4.43 3.68
N ASP A 28 11.36 -3.70 4.56
CA ASP A 28 10.76 -4.25 5.78
C ASP A 28 9.44 -4.99 5.52
N ARG A 29 8.92 -4.94 4.28
CA ARG A 29 7.59 -5.44 3.89
C ARG A 29 6.48 -4.88 4.76
N GLN A 30 6.51 -3.56 4.97
CA GLN A 30 5.53 -2.85 5.78
C GLN A 30 4.85 -1.71 5.02
N ILE A 31 3.55 -1.57 5.26
CA ILE A 31 2.80 -0.34 4.97
C ILE A 31 2.45 0.29 6.31
N VAL A 32 3.04 1.45 6.57
CA VAL A 32 2.86 2.19 7.81
C VAL A 32 1.79 3.23 7.58
N ILE A 33 0.80 3.29 8.46
CA ILE A 33 -0.17 4.39 8.52
C ILE A 33 0.06 5.14 9.82
N SER A 34 0.12 6.46 9.76
CA SER A 34 0.33 7.28 10.95
C SER A 34 -0.77 7.05 11.99
N SER A 35 -0.38 6.97 13.26
CA SER A 35 -1.30 6.94 14.39
C SER A 35 -2.14 8.22 14.49
N ASN A 36 -1.67 9.31 13.87
CA ASN A 36 -2.37 10.60 13.83
C ASN A 36 -3.50 10.63 12.79
N VAL A 37 -3.55 9.67 11.86
CA VAL A 37 -4.65 9.53 10.88
C VAL A 37 -5.80 8.75 11.53
N THR A 38 -6.70 9.48 12.18
CA THR A 38 -7.84 8.89 12.92
C THR A 38 -9.09 8.73 12.07
N ASP A 39 -9.27 9.57 11.05
CA ASP A 39 -10.39 9.46 10.12
C ASP A 39 -10.30 8.17 9.29
N PRO A 40 -11.32 7.29 9.32
CA PRO A 40 -11.28 6.03 8.58
C PRO A 40 -11.20 6.20 7.05
N GLY A 41 -11.81 7.25 6.50
CA GLY A 41 -11.76 7.54 5.06
C GLY A 41 -10.36 7.97 4.62
N VAL A 42 -9.72 8.86 5.38
CA VAL A 42 -8.32 9.25 5.18
C VAL A 42 -7.43 8.03 5.33
N CYS A 43 -7.63 7.22 6.37
CA CYS A 43 -6.86 5.99 6.58
C CYS A 43 -6.92 5.05 5.37
N MET A 44 -8.11 4.84 4.80
CA MET A 44 -8.29 3.97 3.62
C MET A 44 -7.66 4.56 2.37
N THR A 45 -7.75 5.87 2.16
CA THR A 45 -7.13 6.52 0.99
C THR A 45 -5.61 6.57 1.08
N THR A 46 -5.06 6.75 2.29
CA THR A 46 -3.61 6.63 2.56
C THR A 46 -3.14 5.20 2.33
N LEU A 47 -3.84 4.19 2.87
CA LEU A 47 -3.49 2.79 2.62
C LEU A 47 -3.48 2.48 1.12
N ARG A 48 -4.49 2.93 0.39
CA ARG A 48 -4.57 2.78 -1.07
C ARG A 48 -3.37 3.40 -1.77
N HIS A 49 -2.93 4.58 -1.34
CA HIS A 49 -1.77 5.28 -1.89
C HIS A 49 -0.47 4.47 -1.68
N GLU A 50 -0.22 4.01 -0.45
CA GLU A 50 0.98 3.22 -0.15
C GLU A 50 0.99 1.86 -0.86
N MET A 51 -0.18 1.25 -1.08
CA MET A 51 -0.31 0.02 -1.88
C MET A 51 0.09 0.24 -3.34
N ILE A 52 -0.19 1.42 -3.91
CA ILE A 52 0.27 1.77 -5.27
C ILE A 52 1.79 1.87 -5.29
N HIS A 53 2.40 2.52 -4.29
CA HIS A 53 3.87 2.56 -4.17
C HIS A 53 4.47 1.15 -4.14
N ALA A 54 3.90 0.24 -3.34
CA ALA A 54 4.36 -1.14 -3.29
C ALA A 54 4.21 -1.86 -4.64
N ALA A 55 3.09 -1.70 -5.34
CA ALA A 55 2.88 -2.31 -6.65
C ALA A 55 3.89 -1.81 -7.70
N LEU A 56 4.19 -0.51 -7.72
CA LEU A 56 5.17 0.08 -8.63
C LEU A 56 6.60 -0.39 -8.31
N GLU A 57 6.94 -0.53 -7.04
CA GLU A 57 8.23 -1.07 -6.59
C GLU A 57 8.41 -2.53 -7.03
N ILE A 58 7.39 -3.38 -6.83
CA ILE A 58 7.41 -4.79 -7.25
C ILE A 58 7.59 -4.93 -8.76
N ALA A 59 6.91 -4.07 -9.53
CA ALA A 59 7.03 -4.06 -10.98
C ALA A 59 8.38 -3.49 -11.47
N GLY A 60 9.23 -2.96 -10.58
CA GLY A 60 10.48 -2.30 -10.91
C GLY A 60 10.31 -0.91 -11.54
N ILE A 61 9.09 -0.37 -11.53
CA ILE A 61 8.73 0.91 -12.19
C ILE A 61 9.31 2.09 -11.43
N SER A 62 9.42 2.01 -10.11
CA SER A 62 10.06 3.03 -9.28
C SER A 62 11.52 3.32 -9.68
N HIS A 63 12.17 2.41 -10.40
CA HIS A 63 13.55 2.54 -10.85
C HIS A 63 13.68 2.96 -12.33
N MET A 64 12.56 3.21 -13.01
CA MET A 64 12.59 3.62 -14.41
C MET A 64 13.20 5.01 -14.57
N ARG A 65 14.13 5.15 -15.51
CA ARG A 65 14.80 6.44 -15.82
C ARG A 65 13.96 7.36 -16.71
N ARG A 66 12.92 6.82 -17.34
CA ARG A 66 12.02 7.53 -18.25
C ARG A 66 10.60 7.07 -17.94
N TYR A 67 9.68 8.01 -18.02
CA TYR A 67 8.26 7.71 -17.92
C TYR A 67 7.80 6.90 -19.14
N ASP A 68 7.07 5.81 -18.88
CA ASP A 68 6.33 5.04 -19.86
C ASP A 68 5.00 4.64 -19.20
N GLU A 69 3.90 4.88 -19.91
CA GLU A 69 2.55 4.73 -19.37
C GLU A 69 2.15 3.25 -19.26
N GLU A 70 2.45 2.44 -20.28
CA GLU A 70 1.98 1.05 -20.34
C GLU A 70 2.50 0.20 -19.16
N PRO A 71 3.77 0.26 -18.74
CA PRO A 71 4.23 -0.43 -17.53
C PRO A 71 3.43 -0.04 -16.28
N ILE A 72 3.12 1.25 -16.11
CA ILE A 72 2.34 1.76 -14.97
C ILE A 72 0.93 1.18 -15.00
N VAL A 73 0.26 1.24 -16.16
CA VAL A 73 -1.07 0.64 -16.36
C VAL A 73 -1.04 -0.85 -16.01
N ARG A 74 -0.04 -1.59 -16.50
CA ARG A 74 0.11 -3.02 -16.21
C ARG A 74 0.34 -3.33 -14.74
N ALA A 75 1.14 -2.54 -14.04
CA ALA A 75 1.35 -2.71 -12.59
C ALA A 75 0.07 -2.42 -11.80
N ILE A 76 -0.69 -1.39 -12.19
CA ILE A 76 -1.96 -1.07 -11.55
C ILE A 76 -2.97 -2.21 -11.77
N GLU A 77 -3.13 -2.66 -13.01
CA GLU A 77 -4.09 -3.71 -13.38
C GLU A 77 -3.77 -5.07 -12.75
N ASN A 78 -2.51 -5.48 -12.79
CA ASN A 78 -2.15 -6.85 -12.45
C ASN A 78 -1.64 -7.03 -11.02
N LEU A 79 -1.21 -5.95 -10.35
CA LEU A 79 -0.66 -6.02 -8.98
C LEU A 79 -1.53 -5.26 -7.99
N PHE A 80 -1.89 -4.00 -8.29
CA PHE A 80 -2.62 -3.16 -7.33
C PHE A 80 -4.10 -3.53 -7.22
N PHE A 81 -4.87 -3.54 -8.32
CA PHE A 81 -6.32 -3.81 -8.22
C PHE A 81 -6.64 -5.15 -7.56
N PRO A 82 -5.98 -6.28 -7.89
CA PRO A 82 -6.23 -7.54 -7.20
C PRO A 82 -6.00 -7.46 -5.69
N ALA A 83 -4.95 -6.75 -5.26
CA ALA A 83 -4.65 -6.57 -3.84
C ALA A 83 -5.66 -5.65 -3.15
N TRP A 84 -6.08 -4.58 -3.83
CA TRP A 84 -7.07 -3.63 -3.34
C TRP A 84 -8.46 -4.26 -3.20
N ASP A 85 -8.88 -5.05 -4.17
CA ASP A 85 -10.15 -5.77 -4.11
C ASP A 85 -10.13 -6.81 -2.98
N ALA A 86 -8.99 -7.49 -2.78
CA ALA A 86 -8.84 -8.44 -1.69
C ALA A 86 -8.97 -7.79 -0.30
N ILE A 87 -8.47 -6.56 -0.11
CA ILE A 87 -8.53 -5.88 1.19
C ILE A 87 -9.83 -5.09 1.39
N SER A 88 -10.41 -4.51 0.34
CA SER A 88 -11.68 -3.77 0.42
C SER A 88 -12.86 -4.69 0.72
N ASN A 89 -12.76 -5.96 0.33
CA ASN A 89 -13.71 -7.00 0.71
C ASN A 89 -13.48 -7.56 2.13
N GLN A 90 -12.42 -7.15 2.83
CA GLN A 90 -12.17 -7.51 4.22
C GLN A 90 -12.63 -6.41 5.16
N THR A 91 -13.21 -6.76 6.30
CA THR A 91 -13.43 -5.82 7.40
C THR A 91 -12.08 -5.50 8.04
N ILE A 92 -11.42 -4.44 7.59
CA ILE A 92 -10.11 -4.02 8.11
C ILE A 92 -10.31 -3.42 9.50
N ASN A 93 -10.05 -4.19 10.55
CA ASN A 93 -10.12 -3.73 11.93
C ASN A 93 -8.77 -3.09 12.32
N LEU A 94 -8.52 -1.86 11.84
CA LEU A 94 -7.37 -1.05 12.25
C LEU A 94 -7.65 -0.46 13.64
N LYS A 95 -7.68 -1.31 14.67
CA LYS A 95 -7.73 -0.84 16.04
C LYS A 95 -6.44 -0.07 16.32
N SER A 96 -6.57 1.20 16.71
CA SER A 96 -5.49 1.95 17.33
C SER A 96 -5.04 1.19 18.60
N PRO A 97 -3.73 1.09 18.86
CA PRO A 97 -3.25 0.62 20.16
C PRO A 97 -3.74 1.55 21.28
#